data_AF-A0A972IP96-F1
#
_entry.id   AF-A0A972IP96-F1
#
_cell.length_a   1.000
_cell.length_b   1.000
_cell.length_c   1.000
_cell.angle_alpha   90.00
_cell.angle_beta   90.00
_cell.angle_gamma   90.00
#
_symmetry.space_group_name_H-M   'P 1'
#
loop_
_entity.id
_entity.type
_entity.pdbx_description
1 polymer ?
#
loop_
_entity_poly.entity_id
_entity_poly.type
_entity_poly.pdbx_seq_one_letter_code
_entity_poly.pdbx_strand_id
1 'polypeptide(L)'
;MRLQDKVRGALIGGALGDAMGAPVEKLSAEEIQRLYGKVESLDIPHFRVKSRTHGKGYGRFTDDTLMVILLCQVYEELGGHLDAYAVFPLVRKMVFEEIWVPEYQKKMPLIERLFYPEKYIFLSNCLANRDPRSGGVGNMVNCGAAMYLSPVGLVNAGDPEGAYREAIAFASAHQTSYGLEAAGVYAACVAAAMTPEIT
;
A
#
# COMPACT_ATOMS: atom_id res chain seq x y z
N MET A 1 -23.13 9.85 6.83
CA MET A 1 -21.76 9.60 7.34
C MET A 1 -20.89 10.79 6.99
N ARG A 2 -20.07 11.33 7.90
CA ARG A 2 -19.19 12.48 7.57
C ARG A 2 -17.99 11.99 6.75
N LEU A 3 -17.41 12.86 5.91
CA LEU A 3 -16.22 12.52 5.11
C LEU A 3 -15.08 11.99 5.99
N GLN A 4 -14.86 12.60 7.16
CA GLN A 4 -13.85 12.15 8.14
C GLN A 4 -14.07 10.69 8.58
N ASP A 5 -15.33 10.27 8.76
CA ASP A 5 -15.65 8.90 9.14
C ASP A 5 -15.34 7.92 7.98
N LYS A 6 -15.59 8.33 6.72
CA LYS A 6 -15.24 7.54 5.52
C LYS A 6 -13.73 7.41 5.34
N VAL A 7 -13.00 8.52 5.47
CA VAL A 7 -11.53 8.54 5.41
C VAL A 7 -10.92 7.63 6.47
N ARG A 8 -11.40 7.76 7.73
CA ARG A 8 -10.96 6.88 8.82
C ARG A 8 -11.30 5.42 8.55
N GLY A 9 -12.51 5.15 8.05
CA GLY A 9 -12.95 3.81 7.66
C GLY A 9 -12.09 3.19 6.57
N ALA A 10 -11.71 3.95 5.55
CA ALA A 10 -10.85 3.46 4.46
C ALA A 10 -9.44 3.11 4.95
N LEU A 11 -8.82 3.96 5.76
CA LEU A 11 -7.47 3.72 6.29
C LEU A 11 -7.45 2.53 7.28
N ILE A 12 -8.39 2.51 8.24
CA ILE A 12 -8.47 1.41 9.23
C ILE A 12 -8.92 0.11 8.56
N GLY A 13 -9.88 0.19 7.63
CA GLY A 13 -10.38 -0.96 6.89
C GLY A 13 -9.32 -1.60 6.00
N GLY A 14 -8.49 -0.78 5.33
CA GLY A 14 -7.31 -1.27 4.60
C GLY A 14 -6.33 -2.01 5.50
N ALA A 15 -5.98 -1.42 6.65
CA ALA A 15 -5.08 -2.05 7.63
C ALA A 15 -5.66 -3.34 8.24
N LEU A 16 -6.98 -3.36 8.48
CA LEU A 16 -7.68 -4.55 8.94
C LEU A 16 -7.63 -5.66 7.88
N GLY A 17 -7.89 -5.33 6.62
CA GLY A 17 -7.82 -6.28 5.50
C GLY A 17 -6.43 -6.88 5.32
N ASP A 18 -5.38 -6.05 5.35
CA ASP A 18 -3.98 -6.48 5.34
C ASP A 18 -3.70 -7.46 6.49
N ALA A 19 -4.03 -7.06 7.74
CA ALA A 19 -3.79 -7.91 8.91
C ALA A 19 -4.58 -9.25 8.88
N MET A 20 -5.78 -9.27 8.31
CA MET A 20 -6.58 -10.50 8.14
C MET A 20 -6.04 -11.40 7.02
N GLY A 21 -5.55 -10.82 5.92
CA GLY A 21 -5.03 -11.56 4.77
C GLY A 21 -3.61 -12.08 4.97
N ALA A 22 -2.77 -11.34 5.68
CA ALA A 22 -1.37 -11.68 5.96
C ALA A 22 -1.11 -13.13 6.44
N PRO A 23 -1.84 -13.69 7.43
CA PRO A 23 -1.60 -15.05 7.91
C PRO A 23 -1.93 -16.17 6.90
N VAL A 24 -2.70 -15.87 5.85
CA VAL A 24 -3.16 -16.85 4.85
C VAL A 24 -2.64 -16.56 3.43
N GLU A 25 -1.77 -15.56 3.29
CA GLU A 25 -1.16 -15.21 2.02
C GLU A 25 -0.49 -16.43 1.36
N LYS A 26 -0.65 -16.59 0.04
CA LYS A 26 -0.13 -17.72 -0.78
C LYS A 26 -0.85 -19.05 -0.59
N LEU A 27 -1.93 -19.11 0.19
CA LEU A 27 -2.83 -20.26 0.22
C LEU A 27 -3.91 -20.12 -0.86
N SER A 28 -4.33 -21.25 -1.42
CA SER A 28 -5.55 -21.30 -2.23
C SER A 28 -6.80 -21.18 -1.36
N ALA A 29 -7.95 -20.84 -1.97
CA ALA A 29 -9.22 -20.80 -1.25
C ALA A 29 -9.58 -22.15 -0.59
N GLU A 30 -9.26 -23.28 -1.26
CA GLU A 30 -9.46 -24.62 -0.72
C GLU A 30 -8.55 -24.89 0.49
N GLU A 31 -7.29 -24.43 0.44
CA GLU A 31 -6.37 -24.56 1.56
C GLU A 31 -6.79 -23.71 2.76
N ILE A 32 -7.29 -22.49 2.52
CA ILE A 32 -7.85 -21.63 3.56
C ILE A 32 -9.06 -22.32 4.20
N GLN A 33 -9.99 -22.83 3.39
CA GLN A 33 -11.16 -23.55 3.88
C GLN A 33 -10.78 -24.79 4.70
N ARG A 34 -9.76 -25.53 4.28
CA ARG A 34 -9.27 -26.72 4.99
C ARG A 34 -8.55 -26.40 6.30
N LEU A 35 -7.72 -25.36 6.32
CA LEU A 35 -6.83 -25.04 7.46
C LEU A 35 -7.48 -24.10 8.48
N TYR A 36 -8.35 -23.20 8.03
CA TYR A 36 -8.95 -22.12 8.83
C TYR A 36 -10.48 -22.13 8.79
N GLY A 37 -11.10 -22.88 7.87
CA GLY A 37 -12.51 -22.70 7.57
C GLY A 37 -12.74 -21.32 6.94
N LYS A 38 -13.24 -20.38 7.74
CA LYS A 38 -13.41 -18.99 7.33
C LYS A 38 -12.56 -18.09 8.22
N VAL A 39 -11.82 -17.16 7.61
CA VAL A 39 -11.04 -16.16 8.36
C VAL A 39 -11.99 -15.06 8.86
N GLU A 40 -12.34 -15.11 10.14
CA GLU A 40 -13.28 -14.17 10.77
C GLU A 40 -12.68 -13.42 11.98
N SER A 41 -11.41 -13.66 12.28
CA SER A 41 -10.71 -13.08 13.44
C SER A 41 -9.29 -12.68 13.10
N LEU A 42 -8.78 -11.67 13.81
CA LEU A 42 -7.37 -11.29 13.78
C LEU A 42 -6.48 -12.22 14.61
N ASP A 43 -7.04 -12.93 15.61
CA ASP A 43 -6.31 -13.88 16.47
C ASP A 43 -6.15 -15.23 15.76
N ILE A 44 -5.53 -15.22 14.58
CA ILE A 44 -5.19 -16.43 13.84
C ILE A 44 -3.68 -16.53 13.58
N PRO A 45 -3.10 -17.73 13.67
CA PRO A 45 -1.70 -17.95 13.38
C PRO A 45 -1.44 -17.95 11.87
N HIS A 46 -0.28 -17.44 11.45
CA HIS A 46 0.21 -17.62 10.09
C HIS A 46 0.46 -19.09 9.76
N PHE A 47 0.13 -19.51 8.54
CA PHE A 47 0.10 -20.92 8.14
C PHE A 47 1.47 -21.61 8.17
N ARG A 48 2.56 -20.86 7.92
CA ARG A 48 3.94 -21.42 7.93
C ARG A 48 4.61 -21.30 9.29
N VAL A 49 4.51 -20.14 9.93
CA VAL A 49 5.27 -19.81 11.14
C VAL A 49 4.29 -19.33 12.20
N LYS A 50 4.04 -20.18 13.20
CA LYS A 50 3.12 -19.90 14.30
C LYS A 50 3.85 -19.21 15.44
N SER A 51 4.07 -17.89 15.32
CA SER A 51 4.66 -17.09 16.40
C SER A 51 3.69 -16.01 16.87
N ARG A 52 3.50 -15.92 18.19
CA ARG A 52 2.69 -14.87 18.82
C ARG A 52 3.43 -13.56 18.98
N THR A 53 4.75 -13.58 18.99
CA THR A 53 5.57 -12.38 19.16
C THR A 53 5.89 -11.72 17.83
N HIS A 54 6.27 -12.48 16.81
CA HIS A 54 6.72 -11.95 15.50
C HIS A 54 6.10 -12.71 14.32
N GLY A 55 6.37 -12.25 13.10
CA GLY A 55 5.80 -12.77 11.85
C GLY A 55 4.37 -12.32 11.60
N LYS A 56 3.71 -12.89 10.59
CA LYS A 56 2.32 -12.58 10.22
C LYS A 56 1.31 -13.20 11.19
N GLY A 57 0.07 -12.69 11.15
CA GLY A 57 -1.03 -13.12 12.01
C GLY A 57 -1.15 -12.32 13.31
N TYR A 58 -2.13 -12.67 14.13
CA TYR A 58 -2.42 -11.99 15.41
C TYR A 58 -2.60 -10.46 15.27
N GLY A 59 -3.28 -10.02 14.21
CA GLY A 59 -3.59 -8.60 13.98
C GLY A 59 -2.44 -7.73 13.50
N ARG A 60 -1.29 -8.31 13.12
CA ARG A 60 -0.16 -7.55 12.58
C ARG A 60 -0.33 -7.33 11.08
N PHE A 61 -0.51 -6.07 10.69
CA PHE A 61 -0.45 -5.62 9.31
C PHE A 61 0.98 -5.66 8.77
N THR A 62 1.12 -5.51 7.45
CA THR A 62 2.36 -5.76 6.71
C THR A 62 2.79 -4.54 5.89
N ASP A 63 3.54 -4.75 4.80
CA ASP A 63 4.07 -3.69 3.97
C ASP A 63 3.01 -2.84 3.28
N ASP A 64 1.84 -3.40 2.93
CA ASP A 64 0.72 -2.66 2.33
C ASP A 64 0.31 -1.46 3.21
N THR A 65 0.02 -1.71 4.49
CA THR A 65 -0.38 -0.67 5.44
C THR A 65 0.77 0.30 5.73
N LEU A 66 2.00 -0.21 5.85
CA LEU A 66 3.17 0.64 6.10
C LEU A 66 3.42 1.61 4.94
N MET A 67 3.26 1.16 3.69
CA MET A 67 3.37 2.02 2.50
C MET A 67 2.25 3.07 2.45
N VAL A 68 1.02 2.73 2.85
CA VAL A 68 -0.08 3.70 2.99
C VAL A 68 0.27 4.78 4.00
N ILE A 69 0.81 4.40 5.17
CA ILE A 69 1.25 5.35 6.21
C ILE A 69 2.33 6.29 5.66
N LEU A 70 3.34 5.76 4.97
CA LEU A 70 4.39 6.61 4.38
C LEU A 70 3.83 7.56 3.33
N LEU A 71 2.89 7.12 2.48
CA LEU A 71 2.28 7.99 1.48
C LEU A 71 1.44 9.10 2.13
N CYS A 72 0.70 8.81 3.21
CA CYS A 72 0.02 9.84 4.00
C CYS A 72 1.00 10.88 4.55
N GLN A 73 2.16 10.44 5.06
CA GLN A 73 3.21 11.35 5.54
C GLN A 73 3.84 12.19 4.41
N VAL A 74 3.91 11.65 3.19
CA VAL A 74 4.36 12.42 2.00
C VAL A 74 3.34 13.50 1.65
N TYR A 75 2.04 13.19 1.68
CA TYR A 75 0.99 14.21 1.52
C TYR A 75 1.07 15.30 2.59
N GLU A 76 1.27 14.92 3.86
CA GLU A 76 1.42 15.88 4.96
C GLU A 76 2.63 16.79 4.76
N GLU A 77 3.75 16.26 4.27
CA GLU A 77 4.98 17.00 4.03
C GLU A 77 4.88 17.95 2.82
N LEU A 78 4.26 17.52 1.73
CA LEU A 78 4.18 18.29 0.49
C LEU A 78 2.99 19.26 0.44
N GLY A 79 1.91 18.97 1.17
CA GLY A 79 0.73 19.84 1.26
C GLY A 79 -0.05 20.00 -0.04
N GLY A 80 0.07 19.06 -0.99
CA GLY A 80 -0.57 19.14 -2.30
C GLY A 80 -0.64 17.80 -3.03
N HIS A 81 -1.19 17.84 -4.25
CA HIS A 81 -1.28 16.69 -5.14
C HIS A 81 0.11 16.22 -5.59
N LEU A 82 0.26 14.91 -5.80
CA LEU A 82 1.51 14.26 -6.11
C LEU A 82 1.73 14.15 -7.62
N ASP A 83 2.98 14.26 -8.03
CA ASP A 83 3.45 13.84 -9.34
C ASP A 83 4.51 12.75 -9.20
N ALA A 84 5.14 12.34 -10.30
CA ALA A 84 6.17 11.31 -10.30
C ALA A 84 7.36 11.63 -9.36
N TYR A 85 7.66 12.91 -9.08
CA TYR A 85 8.80 13.33 -8.25
C TYR A 85 8.51 13.21 -6.76
N ALA A 86 7.24 13.08 -6.36
CA ALA A 86 6.87 12.73 -4.99
C ALA A 86 7.38 11.34 -4.57
N VAL A 87 7.89 10.53 -5.51
CA VAL A 87 8.61 9.30 -5.21
C VAL A 87 9.86 9.54 -4.36
N PHE A 88 10.53 10.69 -4.47
CA PHE A 88 11.78 10.94 -3.73
C PHE A 88 11.55 11.13 -2.22
N PRO A 89 10.55 11.94 -1.77
CA PRO A 89 10.12 11.93 -0.37
C PRO A 89 9.69 10.54 0.12
N LEU A 90 8.97 9.76 -0.70
CA LEU A 90 8.58 8.39 -0.33
C LEU A 90 9.82 7.50 -0.13
N VAL A 91 10.77 7.54 -1.06
CA VAL A 91 12.04 6.81 -0.96
C VAL A 91 12.84 7.23 0.26
N ARG A 92 12.88 8.53 0.55
CA ARG A 92 13.56 9.06 1.74
C ARG A 92 13.02 8.41 3.01
N LYS A 93 11.69 8.36 3.16
CA LYS A 93 11.04 7.71 4.30
C LYS A 93 11.25 6.20 4.32
N MET A 94 11.14 5.51 3.19
CA MET A 94 11.24 4.04 3.18
C MET A 94 12.67 3.52 3.39
N VAL A 95 13.69 4.28 2.96
CA VAL A 95 15.10 3.84 2.95
C VAL A 95 15.90 4.41 4.11
N PHE A 96 15.73 5.69 4.42
CA PHE A 96 16.62 6.41 5.34
C PHE A 96 15.98 6.74 6.69
N GLU A 97 14.71 6.41 6.90
CA GLU A 97 14.03 6.54 8.19
C GLU A 97 13.65 5.16 8.73
N GLU A 98 13.60 5.04 10.07
CA GLU A 98 13.14 3.82 10.73
C GLU A 98 11.67 3.93 11.13
N ILE A 99 10.89 2.93 10.73
CA ILE A 99 9.50 2.75 11.16
C ILE A 99 9.38 1.47 11.99
N TRP A 100 8.42 1.45 12.91
CA TRP A 100 8.07 0.22 13.61
C TRP A 100 7.43 -0.77 12.62
N VAL A 101 8.06 -1.93 12.41
CA VAL A 101 7.55 -2.99 11.53
C VAL A 101 6.93 -4.09 12.41
N PRO A 102 5.59 -4.25 12.45
CA PRO A 102 4.93 -5.19 13.36
C PRO A 102 5.39 -6.64 13.19
N GLU A 103 5.62 -7.10 11.96
CA GLU A 103 6.08 -8.48 11.73
C GLU A 103 7.45 -8.78 12.34
N TYR A 104 8.30 -7.76 12.53
CA TYR A 104 9.66 -7.94 13.07
C TYR A 104 9.78 -7.50 14.53
N GLN A 105 8.75 -6.84 15.07
CA GLN A 105 8.75 -6.26 16.42
C GLN A 105 9.98 -5.38 16.68
N LYS A 106 10.37 -4.58 15.70
CA LYS A 106 11.49 -3.64 15.82
C LYS A 106 11.29 -2.43 14.92
N LYS A 107 12.03 -1.36 15.23
CA LYS A 107 12.26 -0.26 14.30
C LYS A 107 13.32 -0.68 13.29
N MET A 108 13.07 -0.38 12.02
CA MET A 108 14.00 -0.63 10.92
C MET A 108 13.57 0.17 9.68
N PRO A 109 14.46 0.39 8.71
CA PRO A 109 14.08 0.91 7.40
C PRO A 109 13.03 0.01 6.75
N LEU A 110 11.96 0.60 6.20
CA LEU A 110 10.87 -0.18 5.59
C LEU A 110 11.38 -0.99 4.39
N ILE A 111 12.33 -0.44 3.63
CA ILE A 111 12.89 -1.09 2.45
C ILE A 111 13.41 -2.49 2.76
N GLU A 112 13.93 -2.76 3.97
CA GLU A 112 14.43 -4.09 4.35
C GLU A 112 13.30 -5.15 4.37
N ARG A 113 12.07 -4.74 4.66
CA ARG A 113 10.87 -5.59 4.64
C ARG A 113 10.24 -5.72 3.24
N LEU A 114 10.38 -4.72 2.39
CA LEU A 114 9.71 -4.68 1.09
C LEU A 114 10.14 -5.84 0.18
N PHE A 115 9.20 -6.30 -0.65
CA PHE A 115 9.53 -7.28 -1.69
C PHE A 115 10.29 -6.60 -2.84
N TYR A 116 10.82 -7.41 -3.76
CA TYR A 116 11.70 -6.91 -4.83
C TYR A 116 11.10 -5.80 -5.70
N PRO A 117 9.81 -5.84 -6.08
CA PRO A 117 9.23 -4.82 -6.95
C PRO A 117 9.13 -3.45 -6.26
N GLU A 118 8.87 -3.41 -4.95
CA GLU A 118 8.81 -2.15 -4.21
C GLU A 118 10.23 -1.64 -3.91
N LYS A 119 11.21 -2.53 -3.69
CA LYS A 119 12.64 -2.18 -3.63
C LYS A 119 13.14 -1.56 -4.95
N TYR A 120 12.55 -1.93 -6.07
CA TYR A 120 12.91 -1.38 -7.38
C TYR A 120 12.72 0.13 -7.46
N ILE A 121 11.80 0.71 -6.67
CA ILE A 121 11.61 2.17 -6.61
C ILE A 121 12.93 2.87 -6.27
N PHE A 122 13.65 2.38 -5.26
CA PHE A 122 14.94 2.94 -4.86
C PHE A 122 16.02 2.69 -5.92
N LEU A 123 16.09 1.47 -6.47
CA LEU A 123 17.06 1.12 -7.49
C LEU A 123 16.91 2.00 -8.74
N SER A 124 15.68 2.13 -9.24
CA SER A 124 15.37 2.83 -10.49
C SER A 124 15.53 4.34 -10.36
N ASN A 125 14.90 4.93 -9.34
CA ASN A 125 14.82 6.40 -9.22
C ASN A 125 16.06 7.00 -8.56
N CYS A 126 16.76 6.29 -7.66
CA CYS A 126 17.90 6.84 -6.92
C CYS A 126 19.25 6.26 -7.34
N LEU A 127 19.38 4.94 -7.49
CA LEU A 127 20.67 4.35 -7.86
C LEU A 127 20.97 4.51 -9.36
N ALA A 128 19.96 4.27 -10.19
CA ALA A 128 20.05 4.40 -11.64
C ALA A 128 19.73 5.81 -12.16
N ASN A 129 19.26 6.72 -11.29
CA ASN A 129 18.89 8.10 -11.62
C ASN A 129 17.96 8.21 -12.85
N ARG A 130 17.01 7.28 -13.00
CA ARG A 130 16.03 7.35 -14.08
C ARG A 130 15.05 8.49 -13.87
N ASP A 131 14.48 9.01 -14.95
CA ASP A 131 13.34 9.93 -14.86
C ASP A 131 12.17 9.21 -14.18
N PRO A 132 11.64 9.73 -13.04
CA PRO A 132 10.53 9.11 -12.33
C PRO A 132 9.29 8.87 -13.18
N ARG A 133 9.04 9.65 -14.25
CA ARG A 133 7.91 9.40 -15.16
C ARG A 133 8.04 8.09 -15.94
N SER A 134 9.22 7.49 -15.95
CA SER A 134 9.52 6.19 -16.56
C SER A 134 10.12 5.19 -15.56
N GLY A 135 10.16 5.54 -14.27
CA GLY A 135 10.87 4.80 -13.23
C GLY A 135 10.37 3.37 -13.04
N GLY A 136 9.08 3.11 -13.30
CA GLY A 136 8.48 1.78 -13.23
C GLY A 136 8.80 0.86 -14.42
N VAL A 137 9.36 1.38 -15.52
CA VAL A 137 9.67 0.57 -16.70
C VAL A 137 10.81 -0.42 -16.41
N GLY A 138 10.54 -1.71 -16.60
CA GLY A 138 11.48 -2.79 -16.28
C GLY A 138 11.35 -3.32 -14.85
N ASN A 139 10.38 -2.82 -14.08
CA ASN A 139 9.98 -3.46 -12.83
C ASN A 139 9.14 -4.72 -13.10
N MET A 140 9.02 -5.58 -12.09
CA MET A 140 8.04 -6.67 -12.08
C MET A 140 6.63 -6.10 -11.96
N VAL A 141 5.75 -6.46 -12.91
CA VAL A 141 4.36 -5.99 -12.88
C VAL A 141 3.55 -6.78 -11.85
N ASN A 142 3.11 -6.10 -10.80
CA ASN A 142 2.37 -6.66 -9.66
C ASN A 142 1.38 -5.62 -9.09
N CYS A 143 0.73 -5.92 -7.97
CA CYS A 143 -0.16 -5.01 -7.24
C CYS A 143 0.57 -3.95 -6.39
N GLY A 144 1.91 -3.93 -6.40
CA GLY A 144 2.75 -3.17 -5.48
C GLY A 144 2.44 -1.68 -5.46
N ALA A 145 2.08 -1.09 -6.60
CA ALA A 145 1.61 0.30 -6.63
C ALA A 145 0.20 0.43 -6.05
N ALA A 146 -0.73 -0.38 -6.53
CA ALA A 146 -2.15 -0.30 -6.15
C ALA A 146 -2.38 -0.46 -4.64
N MET A 147 -1.64 -1.35 -3.97
CA MET A 147 -1.86 -1.68 -2.55
C MET A 147 -1.78 -0.47 -1.61
N TYR A 148 -1.08 0.60 -2.00
CA TYR A 148 -0.88 1.79 -1.15
C TYR A 148 -1.43 3.10 -1.71
N LEU A 149 -2.21 3.09 -2.81
CA LEU A 149 -2.76 4.33 -3.40
C LEU A 149 -4.11 4.78 -2.81
N SER A 150 -4.59 4.17 -1.72
CA SER A 150 -5.80 4.67 -1.06
C SER A 150 -5.70 6.15 -0.64
N PRO A 151 -4.55 6.69 -0.17
CA PRO A 151 -4.43 8.12 0.12
C PRO A 151 -4.68 9.01 -1.09
N VAL A 152 -4.26 8.60 -2.30
CA VAL A 152 -4.51 9.37 -3.54
C VAL A 152 -6.01 9.50 -3.78
N GLY A 153 -6.76 8.40 -3.66
CA GLY A 153 -8.21 8.43 -3.79
C GLY A 153 -8.89 9.26 -2.69
N LEU A 154 -8.38 9.23 -1.46
CA LEU A 154 -8.94 9.99 -0.33
C LEU A 154 -8.71 11.50 -0.46
N VAL A 155 -7.54 11.92 -0.95
CA VAL A 155 -7.25 13.35 -1.23
C VAL A 155 -8.12 13.88 -2.37
N ASN A 156 -8.43 13.04 -3.36
CA ASN A 156 -9.33 13.34 -4.47
C ASN A 156 -10.79 12.93 -4.18
N ALA A 157 -11.25 13.03 -2.93
CA ALA A 157 -12.59 12.59 -2.55
C ALA A 157 -13.69 13.20 -3.44
N GLY A 158 -14.47 12.33 -4.12
CA GLY A 158 -15.53 12.75 -5.04
C GLY A 158 -15.05 13.13 -6.45
N ASP A 159 -13.75 13.03 -6.76
CA ASP A 159 -13.18 13.22 -8.10
C ASP A 159 -12.40 11.96 -8.57
N PRO A 160 -13.11 10.94 -9.09
CA PRO A 160 -12.46 9.71 -9.57
C PRO A 160 -11.48 9.93 -10.73
N GLU A 161 -11.75 10.93 -11.59
CA GLU A 161 -10.89 11.19 -12.75
C GLU A 161 -9.59 11.89 -12.32
N GLY A 162 -9.67 12.84 -11.38
CA GLY A 162 -8.52 13.44 -10.71
C GLY A 162 -7.68 12.40 -9.98
N ALA A 163 -8.32 11.52 -9.20
CA ALA A 163 -7.66 10.43 -8.49
C ALA A 163 -6.91 9.49 -9.43
N TYR A 164 -7.53 9.10 -10.55
CA TYR A 164 -6.87 8.27 -11.57
C TYR A 164 -5.64 8.97 -12.13
N ARG A 165 -5.77 10.22 -12.58
CA ARG A 165 -4.65 10.97 -13.18
C ARG A 165 -3.48 11.16 -12.23
N GLU A 166 -3.75 11.52 -10.98
CA GLU A 166 -2.72 11.67 -9.96
C GLU A 166 -2.03 10.34 -9.64
N ALA A 167 -2.82 9.27 -9.50
CA ALA A 167 -2.30 7.93 -9.26
C ALA A 167 -1.39 7.46 -10.39
N ILE A 168 -1.78 7.66 -11.66
CA ILE A 168 -0.94 7.34 -12.82
C ILE A 168 0.33 8.18 -12.82
N ALA A 169 0.23 9.49 -12.57
CA ALA A 169 1.37 10.38 -12.56
C ALA A 169 2.40 9.98 -11.48
N PHE A 170 1.95 9.74 -10.25
CA PHE A 170 2.80 9.36 -9.13
C PHE A 170 3.35 7.93 -9.28
N ALA A 171 2.49 6.95 -9.57
CA ALA A 171 2.89 5.54 -9.59
C ALA A 171 3.70 5.14 -10.83
N SER A 172 3.82 6.01 -11.85
CA SER A 172 4.73 5.80 -12.98
C SER A 172 6.20 5.64 -12.55
N ALA A 173 6.56 6.15 -11.37
CA ALA A 173 7.89 5.97 -10.78
C ALA A 173 8.13 4.58 -10.18
N HIS A 174 7.06 3.81 -9.96
CA HIS A 174 7.10 2.49 -9.34
C HIS A 174 6.71 1.39 -10.32
N GLN A 175 5.66 1.59 -11.10
CA GLN A 175 5.02 0.52 -11.87
C GLN A 175 4.75 0.94 -13.32
N THR A 176 4.50 -0.06 -14.16
CA THR A 176 4.14 0.09 -15.56
C THR A 176 3.01 -0.88 -15.92
N SER A 177 2.50 -0.80 -17.16
CA SER A 177 1.50 -1.72 -17.70
C SER A 177 0.25 -1.84 -16.80
N TYR A 178 -0.36 -3.02 -16.75
CA TYR A 178 -1.60 -3.29 -16.00
C TYR A 178 -1.47 -3.05 -14.49
N GLY A 179 -0.27 -3.11 -13.92
CA GLY A 179 -0.05 -2.77 -12.51
C GLY A 179 -0.21 -1.28 -12.23
N LEU A 180 0.23 -0.43 -13.18
CA LEU A 180 0.07 1.03 -13.10
C LEU A 180 -1.40 1.41 -13.30
N GLU A 181 -2.04 0.83 -14.30
CA GLU A 181 -3.48 1.01 -14.57
C GLU A 181 -4.33 0.59 -13.37
N ALA A 182 -4.04 -0.57 -12.77
CA ALA A 182 -4.75 -1.03 -11.58
C ALA A 182 -4.62 -0.04 -10.41
N ALA A 183 -3.46 0.60 -10.27
CA ALA A 183 -3.24 1.62 -9.25
C ALA A 183 -4.11 2.87 -9.50
N GLY A 184 -4.17 3.32 -10.76
CA GLY A 184 -5.06 4.41 -11.18
C GLY A 184 -6.53 4.09 -10.92
N VAL A 185 -7.00 2.92 -11.36
CA VAL A 185 -8.39 2.47 -11.17
C VAL A 185 -8.72 2.34 -9.68
N TYR A 186 -7.82 1.78 -8.88
CA TYR A 186 -8.04 1.64 -7.44
C TYR A 186 -8.21 3.01 -6.76
N ALA A 187 -7.33 3.97 -7.05
CA ALA A 187 -7.46 5.34 -6.51
C ALA A 187 -8.80 5.99 -6.93
N ALA A 188 -9.20 5.81 -8.20
CA ALA A 188 -10.49 6.28 -8.70
C ALA A 188 -11.67 5.66 -7.96
N CYS A 189 -11.63 4.35 -7.69
CA CYS A 189 -12.66 3.66 -6.91
C CYS A 189 -12.73 4.21 -5.47
N VAL A 190 -11.59 4.45 -4.83
CA VAL A 190 -11.55 5.03 -3.48
C VAL A 190 -12.15 6.44 -3.48
N ALA A 191 -11.79 7.29 -4.46
CA ALA A 191 -12.37 8.62 -4.61
C ALA A 191 -13.88 8.59 -4.87
N ALA A 192 -14.34 7.70 -5.77
CA ALA A 192 -15.75 7.50 -6.06
C ALA A 192 -16.52 7.08 -4.81
N ALA A 193 -15.93 6.17 -4.01
CA ALA A 193 -16.50 5.72 -2.76
C ALA A 193 -16.62 6.83 -1.72
N MET A 194 -15.95 7.99 -1.87
CA MET A 194 -16.11 9.15 -0.97
C MET A 194 -17.32 10.03 -1.30
N THR A 195 -17.93 9.86 -2.48
CA THR A 195 -19.15 10.58 -2.88
C THR A 195 -20.25 10.43 -1.81
N PRO A 196 -21.06 11.47 -1.54
CA PRO A 196 -22.22 11.35 -0.65
C PRO A 196 -23.11 10.16 -1.04
N GLU A 197 -23.76 9.55 -0.03
CA GLU A 197 -24.74 8.46 -0.19
C GLU A 197 -24.19 7.11 -0.68
N ILE A 198 -22.93 7.05 -1.12
CA ILE A 198 -22.22 5.78 -1.35
C ILE A 198 -21.73 5.22 -0.01
N THR A 199 -22.07 3.95 0.27
CA THR A 199 -21.61 3.16 1.43
C THR A 199 -20.49 2.21 1.06
#